data_AF-A0A9Q4Q094-F1
#
_entry.id   AF-A0A9Q4Q094-F1
#
_cell.length_a   1.000
_cell.length_b   1.000
_cell.length_c   1.000
_cell.angle_alpha   90.00
_cell.angle_beta   90.00
_cell.angle_gamma   90.00
#
_symmetry.space_group_name_H-M   'P 1'
#
loop_
_entity.id
_entity.type
_entity.pdbx_description
1 polymer ?
#
loop_
_entity_poly.entity_id
_entity_poly.type
_entity_poly.pdbx_seq_one_letter_code
_entity_poly.pdbx_strand_id
1 'polypeptide(L)'
;MPQWTTFVGLTGVVLVLLLVLSHLTQSAFTDGEPDSGDGAGARTDPAAAESVDEATGPSPRDDAPFDSDANSIGTEHGARSVDAADSPSSASDDSNSSTPNTATEVRTGVDTDASSERRDGVVADPERRRPADRGVDPDSLSTGMVLANVAFSQGLFALVLLGAAVYTAIPASALGLEFSVDYLRTGLVWGTAAGIALYVANELAAAAATHLGFDHDEALRELLSPDSIGGWLVLLVGVLPIIAVFEEFLFRAALIGVPAAGFGVSPWLLAIGSSVAFAVGHGMQGSVGVVVTGALGFVLAAVFIVTGSFLVVVVAHYLVNALEFVVHEGFEFEWAEALERYSHR
;
A
#
# COMPACT_ATOMS: atom_id res chain seq x y z
N MET A 1 -18.69 -0.39 37.92
CA MET A 1 -17.90 0.86 37.78
C MET A 1 -16.93 0.66 36.63
N PRO A 2 -16.65 1.68 35.81
CA PRO A 2 -15.74 1.55 34.67
C PRO A 2 -14.33 1.12 35.12
N GLN A 3 -13.74 0.15 34.43
CA GLN A 3 -12.39 -0.37 34.67
C GLN A 3 -11.39 0.31 33.73
N TRP A 4 -11.21 1.63 33.91
CA TRP A 4 -10.37 2.48 33.04
C TRP A 4 -8.98 1.92 32.78
N THR A 5 -8.29 1.48 33.84
CA THR A 5 -6.91 0.95 33.75
C THR A 5 -6.85 -0.33 32.92
N THR A 6 -7.81 -1.24 33.11
CA THR A 6 -7.89 -2.48 32.33
C THR A 6 -8.12 -2.18 30.85
N PHE A 7 -9.02 -1.25 30.52
CA PHE A 7 -9.29 -0.89 29.14
C PHE A 7 -8.09 -0.26 28.45
N VAL A 8 -7.42 0.69 29.09
CA VAL A 8 -6.21 1.32 28.53
C VAL A 8 -5.08 0.30 28.36
N GLY A 9 -4.92 -0.63 29.31
CA GLY A 9 -3.96 -1.73 29.17
C GLY A 9 -4.25 -2.63 27.97
N LEU A 10 -5.51 -3.04 27.78
CA LEU A 10 -5.94 -3.84 26.62
C LEU A 10 -5.77 -3.08 25.30
N THR A 11 -6.10 -1.78 25.29
CA THR A 11 -5.89 -0.89 24.13
C THR A 11 -4.42 -0.80 23.76
N GLY A 12 -3.53 -0.67 24.75
CA GLY A 12 -2.08 -0.68 24.53
C GLY A 12 -1.59 -2.00 23.93
N VAL A 13 -2.12 -3.14 24.37
CA VAL A 13 -1.80 -4.45 23.78
C VAL A 13 -2.26 -4.52 22.33
N VAL A 14 -3.50 -4.10 22.03
CA VAL A 14 -4.03 -4.04 20.65
C VAL A 14 -3.15 -3.16 19.77
N LEU A 15 -2.78 -1.97 20.24
CA LEU A 15 -1.89 -1.06 19.52
C LEU A 15 -0.53 -1.70 19.22
N VAL A 16 0.13 -2.30 20.23
CA VAL A 16 1.43 -2.94 20.04
C VAL A 16 1.33 -4.10 19.04
N LEU A 17 0.28 -4.92 19.13
CA LEU A 17 0.06 -6.00 18.17
C LEU A 17 -0.07 -5.45 16.75
N LEU A 18 -0.86 -4.41 16.52
CA LEU A 18 -0.99 -3.78 15.19
C LEU A 18 0.33 -3.26 14.66
N LEU A 19 1.10 -2.55 15.48
CA LEU A 19 2.40 -2.02 15.06
C LEU A 19 3.38 -3.13 14.70
N VAL A 20 3.39 -4.23 15.46
CA VAL A 20 4.20 -5.41 15.15
C VAL A 20 3.73 -6.07 13.86
N LEU A 21 2.42 -6.26 13.66
CA LEU A 21 1.90 -6.84 12.43
C LEU A 21 2.23 -5.96 11.22
N SER A 22 2.03 -4.64 11.32
CA SER A 22 2.35 -3.69 10.25
C SER A 22 3.83 -3.74 9.89
N HIS A 23 4.71 -3.77 10.89
CA HIS A 23 6.16 -3.89 10.67
C HIS A 23 6.54 -5.24 10.03
N LEU A 24 5.91 -6.35 10.45
CA LEU A 24 6.17 -7.67 9.85
C LEU A 24 5.71 -7.71 8.38
N THR A 25 4.54 -7.13 8.09
CA THR A 25 4.04 -6.98 6.72
C THR A 25 5.00 -6.15 5.86
N GLN A 26 5.46 -5.00 6.37
CA GLN A 26 6.48 -4.16 5.72
C GLN A 26 7.75 -4.95 5.38
N SER A 27 8.31 -5.67 6.35
CA SER A 27 9.55 -6.43 6.16
C SER A 27 9.44 -7.51 5.08
N ALA A 28 8.25 -8.10 4.91
CA ALA A 28 8.02 -9.13 3.90
C ALA A 28 8.02 -8.58 2.46
N PHE A 29 7.75 -7.28 2.28
CA PHE A 29 7.79 -6.62 0.97
C PHE A 29 9.18 -6.07 0.63
N THR A 30 9.91 -5.49 1.59
CA THR A 30 11.26 -4.95 1.37
C THR A 30 12.34 -6.02 1.16
N ASP A 31 12.18 -7.22 1.73
CA ASP A 31 13.16 -8.31 1.56
C ASP A 31 13.12 -8.98 0.17
N GLY A 32 12.16 -8.59 -0.69
CA GLY A 32 11.96 -9.13 -2.04
C GLY A 32 12.56 -8.30 -3.18
N GLU A 33 13.04 -7.07 -2.92
CA GLU A 33 13.74 -6.28 -3.93
C GLU A 33 15.23 -6.66 -3.97
N PRO A 34 15.75 -7.23 -5.08
CA PRO A 34 17.17 -7.42 -5.24
C PRO A 34 17.82 -6.04 -5.39
N ASP A 35 18.52 -5.61 -4.34
CA ASP A 35 19.38 -4.43 -4.32
C ASP A 35 20.28 -4.41 -5.56
N SER A 36 19.83 -3.69 -6.57
CA SER A 36 20.51 -3.52 -7.85
C SER A 36 21.25 -2.18 -7.77
N GLY A 37 22.28 -2.14 -6.94
CA GLY A 37 22.86 -0.89 -6.45
C GLY A 37 24.35 -0.95 -6.08
N ASP A 38 25.15 -1.42 -7.02
CA ASP A 38 26.54 -1.01 -7.30
C ASP A 38 27.69 -1.27 -6.30
N GLY A 39 28.82 -1.66 -6.89
CA GLY A 39 30.02 -2.07 -6.17
C GLY A 39 30.85 -0.93 -5.61
N ALA A 40 31.47 -1.17 -4.45
CA ALA A 40 32.78 -0.64 -4.10
C ALA A 40 33.27 -1.29 -2.81
N GLY A 41 34.48 -1.87 -2.82
CA GLY A 41 35.30 -1.85 -1.61
C GLY A 41 36.07 -3.13 -1.26
N ALA A 42 37.38 -3.04 -1.51
CA ALA A 42 38.44 -3.48 -0.61
C ALA A 42 38.84 -4.97 -0.60
N ARG A 43 39.85 -5.28 -1.44
CA ARG A 43 41.06 -5.96 -0.95
C ARG A 43 42.32 -5.32 -1.54
N THR A 44 43.02 -4.60 -0.67
CA THR A 44 44.47 -4.31 -0.74
C THR A 44 45.24 -5.65 -0.83
N ASP A 45 46.37 -5.79 -1.52
CA ASP A 45 47.69 -5.24 -1.17
C ASP A 45 48.77 -5.73 -2.21
N PRO A 46 50.09 -5.42 -2.12
CA PRO A 46 50.81 -4.52 -3.03
C PRO A 46 51.98 -5.16 -3.82
N ALA A 47 52.51 -4.49 -4.86
CA ALA A 47 53.94 -4.51 -5.22
C ALA A 47 54.29 -3.63 -6.44
N ALA A 48 55.53 -3.12 -6.38
CA ALA A 48 56.41 -2.67 -7.47
C ALA A 48 56.37 -1.19 -7.87
N ALA A 49 57.47 -0.54 -7.51
CA ALA A 49 57.94 0.78 -7.89
C ALA A 49 58.28 0.91 -9.38
N GLU A 50 58.23 2.14 -9.89
CA GLU A 50 59.21 2.83 -10.76
C GLU A 50 58.57 4.17 -11.22
N SER A 51 59.04 5.34 -10.72
CA SER A 51 59.86 6.35 -11.44
C SER A 51 59.36 6.65 -12.86
N VAL A 52 59.06 7.90 -13.29
CA VAL A 52 59.96 9.05 -13.50
C VAL A 52 59.10 10.30 -13.83
N ASP A 53 59.67 11.47 -13.50
CA ASP A 53 59.33 12.85 -13.91
C ASP A 53 58.86 13.05 -15.38
N GLU A 54 58.10 14.12 -15.65
CA GLU A 54 58.62 15.33 -16.36
C GLU A 54 57.49 16.31 -16.74
N ALA A 55 57.76 17.59 -16.50
CA ALA A 55 56.89 18.74 -16.71
C ALA A 55 56.93 19.24 -18.17
N THR A 56 55.83 19.85 -18.67
CA THR A 56 55.85 21.12 -19.44
C THR A 56 54.44 21.51 -19.93
N GLY A 57 54.01 22.76 -19.66
CA GLY A 57 53.00 23.47 -20.48
C GLY A 57 53.65 24.14 -21.69
N PRO A 58 53.01 25.09 -22.43
CA PRO A 58 51.69 25.72 -22.26
C PRO A 58 50.82 25.82 -23.56
N SER A 59 49.62 26.41 -23.45
CA SER A 59 48.63 26.87 -24.48
C SER A 59 49.23 27.86 -25.53
N PRO A 60 48.48 28.52 -26.49
CA PRO A 60 47.02 28.66 -26.72
C PRO A 60 46.55 28.79 -28.20
N ARG A 61 45.27 29.19 -28.40
CA ARG A 61 44.64 29.96 -29.52
C ARG A 61 43.61 29.20 -30.37
N ASP A 62 42.34 29.62 -30.29
CA ASP A 62 41.61 30.54 -31.20
C ASP A 62 40.92 29.64 -32.27
N ASP A 63 39.63 29.68 -32.63
CA ASP A 63 38.63 30.74 -32.77
C ASP A 63 37.20 30.15 -32.68
N ALA A 64 36.23 30.98 -32.30
CA ALA A 64 34.78 30.75 -32.44
C ALA A 64 34.29 31.17 -33.85
N PRO A 65 32.99 31.48 -34.08
CA PRO A 65 31.75 30.68 -34.12
C PRO A 65 31.07 30.77 -35.53
N PHE A 66 29.73 30.56 -35.62
CA PHE A 66 28.78 30.72 -36.77
C PHE A 66 28.44 29.43 -37.55
N ASP A 67 27.22 29.17 -38.03
CA ASP A 67 25.86 29.71 -37.81
C ASP A 67 24.84 28.65 -38.33
N SER A 68 23.59 28.85 -37.96
CA SER A 68 22.32 28.48 -38.64
C SER A 68 22.32 27.59 -39.89
N ASP A 69 21.39 26.62 -39.93
CA ASP A 69 20.31 26.66 -40.95
C ASP A 69 19.17 25.66 -40.69
N ALA A 70 17.98 26.12 -41.02
CA ALA A 70 16.71 25.44 -40.92
C ALA A 70 16.28 24.79 -42.25
N ASN A 71 15.41 23.79 -42.11
CA ASN A 71 14.22 23.55 -42.94
C ASN A 71 14.24 22.48 -44.07
N SER A 72 13.26 21.56 -43.94
CA SER A 72 12.35 21.02 -44.97
C SER A 72 12.72 19.74 -45.75
N ILE A 73 11.62 19.01 -46.08
CA ILE A 73 11.38 17.88 -47.01
C ILE A 73 11.29 16.53 -46.26
N GLY A 74 10.18 15.78 -46.15
CA GLY A 74 8.93 15.75 -46.91
C GLY A 74 8.90 14.52 -47.84
N THR A 75 8.18 13.44 -47.51
CA THR A 75 7.32 12.66 -48.43
C THR A 75 6.67 11.42 -47.79
N GLU A 76 5.38 11.28 -48.07
CA GLU A 76 4.49 10.15 -47.81
C GLU A 76 4.64 9.04 -48.87
N HIS A 77 4.37 7.78 -48.49
CA HIS A 77 3.80 6.67 -49.29
C HIS A 77 3.46 5.55 -48.28
N GLY A 78 2.36 4.82 -48.30
CA GLY A 78 1.24 4.67 -49.22
C GLY A 78 0.47 3.42 -48.77
N ALA A 79 -0.85 3.52 -48.70
CA ALA A 79 -1.78 2.50 -48.23
C ALA A 79 -1.85 1.26 -49.12
N ARG A 80 -2.32 0.13 -48.56
CA ARG A 80 -3.19 -0.83 -49.26
C ARG A 80 -3.99 -1.73 -48.32
N SER A 81 -5.27 -1.83 -48.66
CA SER A 81 -6.41 -2.50 -48.04
C SER A 81 -6.93 -3.65 -48.91
N VAL A 82 -7.44 -4.73 -48.30
CA VAL A 82 -8.45 -5.69 -48.84
C VAL A 82 -8.92 -6.58 -47.66
N ASP A 83 -10.18 -6.50 -47.20
CA ASP A 83 -11.37 -7.34 -47.56
C ASP A 83 -11.30 -8.78 -46.98
N ALA A 84 -12.34 -9.47 -46.48
CA ALA A 84 -13.79 -9.26 -46.35
C ALA A 84 -14.34 -10.33 -45.35
N ALA A 85 -15.61 -10.16 -44.96
CA ALA A 85 -16.39 -10.99 -44.04
C ALA A 85 -16.97 -12.28 -44.68
N ASP A 86 -17.25 -13.30 -43.85
CA ASP A 86 -18.46 -14.14 -43.98
C ASP A 86 -18.80 -14.88 -42.65
N SER A 87 -20.08 -15.15 -42.42
CA SER A 87 -20.68 -15.83 -41.24
C SER A 87 -21.31 -17.19 -41.65
N PRO A 88 -22.27 -17.79 -40.91
CA PRO A 88 -22.20 -18.58 -39.68
C PRO A 88 -22.79 -20.01 -39.82
N SER A 89 -22.66 -20.92 -38.83
CA SER A 89 -23.67 -22.01 -38.63
C SER A 89 -23.55 -22.84 -37.33
N SER A 90 -24.70 -22.98 -36.65
CA SER A 90 -25.31 -24.22 -36.11
C SER A 90 -24.93 -24.81 -34.74
N ALA A 91 -25.98 -25.02 -33.96
CA ALA A 91 -26.06 -25.70 -32.67
C ALA A 91 -26.46 -27.19 -32.77
N SER A 92 -26.37 -27.88 -31.62
CA SER A 92 -27.25 -28.96 -31.10
C SER A 92 -26.62 -30.36 -30.91
N ASP A 93 -26.62 -30.76 -29.63
CA ASP A 93 -27.07 -32.02 -29.03
C ASP A 93 -26.31 -33.36 -29.10
N ASP A 94 -26.33 -33.96 -27.90
CA ASP A 94 -26.50 -35.36 -27.53
C ASP A 94 -25.30 -36.27 -27.16
N SER A 95 -25.09 -36.39 -25.84
CA SER A 95 -25.44 -37.57 -25.04
C SER A 95 -24.96 -38.98 -25.47
N ASN A 96 -24.17 -39.57 -24.56
CA ASN A 96 -24.38 -40.90 -23.93
C ASN A 96 -23.35 -42.03 -24.18
N SER A 97 -22.61 -42.32 -23.09
CA SER A 97 -22.38 -43.66 -22.49
C SER A 97 -21.50 -44.73 -23.17
N SER A 98 -20.61 -45.29 -22.33
CA SER A 98 -20.46 -46.75 -22.05
C SER A 98 -19.04 -47.32 -22.24
N THR A 99 -18.33 -47.46 -21.12
CA THR A 99 -17.37 -48.54 -20.83
C THR A 99 -18.07 -49.90 -20.76
N PRO A 100 -17.40 -51.05 -21.04
CA PRO A 100 -16.80 -51.82 -19.93
C PRO A 100 -15.56 -52.70 -20.25
N ASN A 101 -14.76 -52.92 -19.19
CA ASN A 101 -13.99 -54.13 -18.78
C ASN A 101 -13.19 -54.96 -19.81
N THR A 102 -11.94 -55.32 -19.49
CA THR A 102 -11.56 -56.57 -18.76
C THR A 102 -10.04 -56.74 -18.72
N ALA A 103 -9.58 -57.42 -17.67
CA ALA A 103 -8.23 -57.61 -17.16
C ALA A 103 -7.31 -58.60 -17.91
N THR A 104 -6.04 -58.58 -17.46
CA THR A 104 -5.08 -59.70 -17.32
C THR A 104 -4.14 -59.97 -18.50
N GLU A 105 -2.84 -59.73 -18.31
CA GLU A 105 -1.84 -60.82 -18.16
C GLU A 105 -0.44 -60.31 -17.83
N VAL A 106 0.15 -60.97 -16.83
CA VAL A 106 1.54 -60.91 -16.41
C VAL A 106 2.38 -61.76 -17.36
N ARG A 107 3.55 -61.27 -17.80
CA ARG A 107 4.70 -62.16 -18.06
C ARG A 107 6.04 -61.44 -17.99
N THR A 108 6.88 -62.06 -17.18
CA THR A 108 8.31 -61.86 -16.91
C THR A 108 9.20 -62.11 -18.12
N GLY A 109 10.28 -61.35 -18.25
CA GLY A 109 11.39 -61.64 -19.16
C GLY A 109 12.64 -60.87 -18.74
N VAL A 110 13.51 -61.56 -18.00
CA VAL A 110 14.88 -61.16 -17.65
C VAL A 110 15.74 -61.37 -18.89
N ASP A 111 16.56 -60.39 -19.26
CA ASP A 111 17.86 -60.63 -19.89
C ASP A 111 18.84 -59.55 -19.43
N THR A 112 19.76 -60.00 -18.58
CA THR A 112 21.03 -59.36 -18.25
C THR A 112 22.02 -59.65 -19.36
N ASP A 113 22.70 -58.62 -19.86
CA ASP A 113 24.07 -58.81 -20.32
C ASP A 113 24.93 -57.59 -19.97
N ALA A 114 26.11 -57.88 -19.44
CA ALA A 114 27.04 -56.94 -18.85
C ALA A 114 28.39 -57.00 -19.58
N SER A 115 28.97 -55.85 -19.89
CA SER A 115 30.43 -55.60 -19.85
C SER A 115 30.73 -54.14 -20.23
N SER A 116 31.33 -53.37 -19.29
CA SER A 116 32.71 -52.81 -19.39
C SER A 116 32.79 -51.56 -20.28
N GLU A 117 33.17 -50.34 -19.86
CA GLU A 117 34.29 -49.95 -19.00
C GLU A 117 34.34 -48.41 -18.80
N ARG A 118 34.83 -47.96 -17.62
CA ARG A 118 35.63 -46.73 -17.32
C ARG A 118 35.08 -45.29 -17.47
N ARG A 119 35.22 -44.57 -16.33
CA ARG A 119 35.62 -43.14 -16.10
C ARG A 119 34.67 -42.07 -16.66
N ASP A 120 34.17 -41.11 -15.91
CA ASP A 120 34.87 -40.19 -15.01
C ASP A 120 33.98 -39.72 -13.84
N GLY A 121 34.64 -39.47 -12.71
CA GLY A 121 34.04 -38.82 -11.56
C GLY A 121 33.85 -37.33 -11.82
N VAL A 122 32.60 -36.90 -11.89
CA VAL A 122 32.21 -35.51 -11.65
C VAL A 122 31.45 -35.51 -10.34
N VAL A 123 32.12 -35.07 -9.27
CA VAL A 123 31.47 -34.68 -8.03
C VAL A 123 30.60 -33.48 -8.39
N ALA A 124 29.28 -33.68 -8.49
CA ALA A 124 28.33 -32.59 -8.55
C ALA A 124 28.45 -31.80 -7.24
N ASP A 125 29.03 -30.60 -7.34
CA ASP A 125 28.96 -29.57 -6.32
C ASP A 125 27.49 -29.38 -5.95
N PRO A 126 27.05 -29.61 -4.70
CA PRO A 126 25.69 -29.29 -4.33
C PRO A 126 25.57 -27.78 -4.42
N GLU A 127 24.91 -27.34 -5.49
CA GLU A 127 24.52 -25.96 -5.72
C GLU A 127 24.18 -25.33 -4.38
N ARG A 128 24.90 -24.24 -4.07
CA ARG A 128 24.53 -23.28 -3.04
C ARG A 128 23.04 -23.06 -3.19
N ARG A 129 22.24 -23.65 -2.29
CA ARG A 129 20.84 -23.31 -2.12
C ARG A 129 20.82 -21.82 -1.87
N ARG A 130 20.52 -21.06 -2.93
CA ARG A 130 20.08 -19.68 -2.80
C ARG A 130 18.95 -19.72 -1.75
N PRO A 131 18.94 -18.82 -0.76
CA PRO A 131 17.81 -18.73 0.15
C PRO A 131 16.56 -18.64 -0.73
N ALA A 132 15.58 -19.53 -0.50
CA ALA A 132 14.29 -19.38 -1.14
C ALA A 132 13.83 -17.95 -0.88
N ASP A 133 13.51 -17.20 -1.94
CA ASP A 133 12.77 -15.96 -1.84
C ASP A 133 11.61 -16.20 -0.88
N ARG A 134 11.69 -15.58 0.29
CA ARG A 134 10.61 -15.56 1.29
C ARG A 134 9.71 -14.33 1.10
N GLY A 135 9.85 -13.63 -0.03
CA GLY A 135 8.89 -12.62 -0.45
C GLY A 135 7.61 -13.30 -0.95
N VAL A 136 6.45 -12.74 -0.57
CA VAL A 136 5.18 -13.12 -1.18
C VAL A 136 5.10 -12.37 -2.51
N ASP A 137 4.94 -13.10 -3.62
CA ASP A 137 4.76 -12.50 -4.94
C ASP A 137 3.43 -11.70 -4.99
N PRO A 138 3.46 -10.36 -5.10
CA PRO A 138 2.27 -9.52 -5.06
C PRO A 138 1.27 -9.85 -6.18
N ASP A 139 1.74 -10.37 -7.31
CA ASP A 139 0.91 -10.76 -8.47
C ASP A 139 0.07 -12.02 -8.20
N SER A 140 0.37 -12.76 -7.12
CA SER A 140 -0.35 -13.98 -6.74
C SER A 140 -1.60 -13.72 -5.88
N LEU A 141 -1.80 -12.49 -5.40
CA LEU A 141 -2.91 -12.11 -4.54
C LEU A 141 -3.98 -11.34 -5.32
N SER A 142 -5.15 -11.94 -5.54
CA SER A 142 -6.32 -11.21 -6.04
C SER A 142 -6.69 -10.06 -5.10
N THR A 143 -6.95 -8.87 -5.65
CA THR A 143 -7.47 -7.68 -4.95
C THR A 143 -8.60 -8.00 -3.98
N GLY A 144 -9.51 -8.90 -4.35
CA GLY A 144 -10.60 -9.35 -3.49
C GLY A 144 -10.13 -10.07 -2.22
N MET A 145 -9.06 -10.86 -2.29
CA MET A 145 -8.47 -11.51 -1.12
C MET A 145 -7.77 -10.50 -0.20
N VAL A 146 -7.07 -9.51 -0.78
CA VAL A 146 -6.42 -8.45 -0.01
C VAL A 146 -7.48 -7.62 0.74
N LEU A 147 -8.51 -7.16 0.04
CA LEU A 147 -9.64 -6.42 0.63
C LEU A 147 -10.35 -7.22 1.72
N ALA A 148 -10.60 -8.52 1.49
CA ALA A 148 -11.22 -9.39 2.48
C ALA A 148 -10.35 -9.56 3.73
N ASN A 149 -9.03 -9.75 3.55
CA ASN A 149 -8.09 -9.89 4.67
C ASN A 149 -7.99 -8.59 5.49
N VAL A 150 -7.92 -7.44 4.82
CA VAL A 150 -7.92 -6.13 5.49
C VAL A 150 -9.21 -5.92 6.27
N ALA A 151 -10.38 -6.10 5.65
CA ALA A 151 -11.66 -5.95 6.33
C ALA A 151 -11.81 -6.93 7.51
N PHE A 152 -11.37 -8.18 7.35
CA PHE A 152 -11.43 -9.18 8.40
C PHE A 152 -10.52 -8.83 9.58
N SER A 153 -9.26 -8.50 9.33
CA SER A 153 -8.29 -8.17 10.38
C SER A 153 -8.70 -6.92 11.15
N GLN A 154 -9.06 -5.84 10.43
CA GLN A 154 -9.52 -4.58 11.01
C GLN A 154 -10.83 -4.77 11.79
N GLY A 155 -11.78 -5.51 11.22
CA GLY A 155 -13.04 -5.87 11.88
C GLY A 155 -12.83 -6.70 13.15
N LEU A 156 -11.88 -7.65 13.14
CA LEU A 156 -11.53 -8.44 14.32
C LEU A 156 -10.96 -7.57 15.43
N PHE A 157 -10.01 -6.68 15.13
CA PHE A 157 -9.47 -5.77 16.13
C PHE A 157 -10.54 -4.79 16.65
N ALA A 158 -11.45 -4.32 15.80
CA ALA A 158 -12.59 -3.50 16.22
C ALA A 158 -13.50 -4.25 17.20
N LEU A 159 -13.82 -5.52 16.92
CA LEU A 159 -14.63 -6.35 17.80
C LEU A 159 -13.92 -6.64 19.12
N VAL A 160 -12.61 -6.89 19.11
CA VAL A 160 -11.82 -7.07 20.34
C VAL A 160 -11.83 -5.81 21.18
N LEU A 161 -11.61 -4.64 20.57
CA LEU A 161 -11.60 -3.35 21.27
C LEU A 161 -13.00 -2.99 21.80
N LEU A 162 -14.05 -3.29 21.03
CA LEU A 162 -15.44 -3.08 21.44
C LEU A 162 -15.81 -4.01 22.59
N GLY A 163 -15.43 -5.28 22.49
CA GLY A 163 -15.58 -6.28 23.55
C GLY A 163 -14.86 -5.84 24.82
N ALA A 164 -13.64 -5.28 24.71
CA ALA A 164 -12.91 -4.71 25.83
C ALA A 164 -13.66 -3.52 26.46
N ALA A 165 -14.19 -2.59 25.65
CA ALA A 165 -14.93 -1.42 26.13
C ALA A 165 -16.20 -1.85 26.90
N VAL A 166 -16.95 -2.81 26.36
CA VAL A 166 -18.15 -3.37 26.99
C VAL A 166 -17.78 -4.12 28.27
N TYR A 167 -16.79 -5.01 28.22
CA TYR A 167 -16.34 -5.82 29.35
C TYR A 167 -15.87 -4.95 30.53
N THR A 168 -15.17 -3.86 30.23
CA THR A 168 -14.66 -2.91 31.23
C THR A 168 -15.67 -1.81 31.59
N ALA A 169 -16.87 -1.84 31.01
CA ALA A 169 -17.95 -0.87 31.25
C ALA A 169 -17.53 0.60 31.02
N ILE A 170 -16.77 0.87 29.95
CA ILE A 170 -16.42 2.23 29.54
C ILE A 170 -17.70 2.96 29.10
N PRO A 171 -17.98 4.16 29.64
CA PRO A 171 -19.15 4.92 29.25
C PRO A 171 -19.01 5.42 27.80
N ALA A 172 -20.11 5.38 27.05
CA ALA A 172 -20.15 5.82 25.65
C ALA A 172 -19.64 7.26 25.45
N SER A 173 -19.91 8.15 26.41
CA SER A 173 -19.41 9.54 26.36
C SER A 173 -17.89 9.65 26.40
N ALA A 174 -17.17 8.74 27.07
CA ALA A 174 -15.70 8.71 27.04
C ALA A 174 -15.15 8.27 25.68
N LEU A 175 -15.97 7.61 24.86
CA LEU A 175 -15.66 7.25 23.48
C LEU A 175 -16.09 8.34 22.49
N GLY A 176 -16.68 9.45 22.94
CA GLY A 176 -17.26 10.47 22.05
C GLY A 176 -18.55 10.03 21.37
N LEU A 177 -19.29 9.10 21.97
CA LEU A 177 -20.57 8.59 21.48
C LEU A 177 -21.74 9.20 22.26
N GLU A 178 -22.77 9.60 21.52
CA GLU A 178 -24.07 9.99 22.06
C GLU A 178 -25.18 9.38 21.20
N PHE A 179 -26.28 8.95 21.82
CA PHE A 179 -27.42 8.36 21.13
C PHE A 179 -28.53 9.39 20.93
N SER A 180 -28.35 10.29 19.96
CA SER A 180 -29.34 11.32 19.61
C SER A 180 -29.36 11.61 18.11
N VAL A 181 -30.48 12.16 17.62
CA VAL A 181 -30.60 12.60 16.22
C VAL A 181 -29.68 13.81 15.95
N ASP A 182 -29.50 14.67 16.95
CA ASP A 182 -28.61 15.82 16.85
C ASP A 182 -27.14 15.38 16.74
N TYR A 183 -26.73 14.34 17.48
CA TYR A 183 -25.42 13.70 17.31
C TYR A 183 -25.23 13.18 15.89
N LEU A 184 -26.19 12.45 15.35
CA LEU A 184 -26.13 11.92 13.98
C LEU A 184 -26.01 13.06 12.96
N ARG A 185 -26.88 14.08 13.06
CA ARG A 185 -26.88 15.23 12.14
C ARG A 185 -25.56 16.00 12.21
N THR A 186 -25.09 16.30 13.42
CA THR A 186 -23.83 17.03 13.66
C THR A 186 -22.64 16.23 13.13
N GLY A 187 -22.61 14.93 13.42
CA GLY A 187 -21.59 14.01 12.95
C GLY A 187 -21.50 13.96 11.42
N LEU A 188 -22.65 13.83 10.75
CA LEU A 188 -22.69 13.82 9.28
C LEU A 188 -22.28 15.17 8.68
N VAL A 189 -22.85 16.29 9.15
CA VAL A 189 -22.57 17.60 8.54
C VAL A 189 -21.11 18.02 8.77
N TRP A 190 -20.65 18.00 10.01
CA TRP A 190 -19.29 18.43 10.33
C TRP A 190 -18.24 17.41 9.90
N GLY A 191 -18.56 16.12 9.97
CA GLY A 191 -17.70 15.07 9.43
C GLY A 191 -17.52 15.20 7.93
N THR A 192 -18.60 15.46 7.17
CA THR A 192 -18.50 15.71 5.72
C THR A 192 -17.71 16.97 5.40
N ALA A 193 -17.98 18.07 6.09
CA ALA A 193 -17.23 19.32 5.88
C ALA A 193 -15.73 19.14 6.19
N ALA A 194 -15.40 18.49 7.31
CA ALA A 194 -14.02 18.20 7.68
C ALA A 194 -13.35 17.24 6.69
N GLY A 195 -14.03 16.15 6.30
CA GLY A 195 -13.50 15.18 5.35
C GLY A 195 -13.17 15.79 3.99
N ILE A 196 -14.07 16.60 3.43
CA ILE A 196 -13.82 17.31 2.16
C ILE A 196 -12.65 18.28 2.30
N ALA A 197 -12.61 19.07 3.39
CA ALA A 197 -11.53 20.02 3.61
C ALA A 197 -10.17 19.33 3.78
N LEU A 198 -10.13 18.21 4.50
CA LEU A 198 -8.93 17.40 4.68
C LEU A 198 -8.47 16.74 3.39
N TYR A 199 -9.40 16.20 2.60
CA TYR A 199 -9.11 15.66 1.27
C TYR A 199 -8.43 16.72 0.40
N VAL A 200 -9.06 17.89 0.23
CA VAL A 200 -8.49 18.98 -0.58
C VAL A 200 -7.12 19.42 -0.04
N ALA A 201 -6.96 19.53 1.28
CA ALA A 201 -5.68 19.88 1.86
C ALA A 201 -4.60 18.82 1.61
N ASN A 202 -4.97 17.54 1.66
CA ASN A 202 -4.07 16.42 1.39
C ASN A 202 -3.60 16.44 -0.08
N GLU A 203 -4.53 16.62 -1.02
CA GLU A 203 -4.21 16.72 -2.45
C GLU A 203 -3.30 17.91 -2.78
N LEU A 204 -3.57 19.08 -2.18
CA LEU A 204 -2.72 20.24 -2.34
C LEU A 204 -1.32 20.03 -1.74
N ALA A 205 -1.22 19.33 -0.60
CA ALA A 205 0.05 18.98 0.02
C ALA A 205 0.85 17.98 -0.83
N ALA A 206 0.19 16.95 -1.35
CA ALA A 206 0.78 15.97 -2.25
C ALA A 206 1.29 16.64 -3.53
N ALA A 207 0.46 17.43 -4.21
CA ALA A 207 0.86 18.15 -5.41
C ALA A 207 2.03 19.13 -5.16
N ALA A 208 2.02 19.84 -4.04
CA ALA A 208 3.14 20.71 -3.66
C ALA A 208 4.43 19.91 -3.39
N ALA A 209 4.33 18.72 -2.81
CA ALA A 209 5.48 17.86 -2.55
C ALA A 209 6.04 17.24 -3.84
N THR A 210 5.19 16.83 -4.78
CA THR A 210 5.60 16.41 -6.13
C THR A 210 6.36 17.52 -6.86
N HIS A 211 5.86 18.77 -6.79
CA HIS A 211 6.57 19.92 -7.34
C HIS A 211 7.94 20.19 -6.71
N LEU A 212 8.16 19.73 -5.46
CA LEU A 212 9.45 19.82 -4.78
C LEU A 212 10.36 18.61 -5.04
N GLY A 213 9.92 17.65 -5.86
CA GLY A 213 10.68 16.46 -6.25
C GLY A 213 10.55 15.28 -5.29
N PHE A 214 9.46 15.21 -4.52
CA PHE A 214 9.13 14.05 -3.68
C PHE A 214 8.02 13.22 -4.33
N ASP A 215 8.38 12.04 -4.83
CA ASP A 215 7.42 11.03 -5.26
C ASP A 215 6.86 10.29 -4.04
N HIS A 216 5.54 10.05 -4.05
CA HIS A 216 4.87 9.28 -3.03
C HIS A 216 4.68 7.85 -3.55
N ASP A 217 4.40 6.92 -2.65
CA ASP A 217 4.25 5.50 -3.01
C ASP A 217 2.75 5.18 -3.11
N GLU A 218 2.16 5.34 -4.31
CA GLU A 218 0.74 5.09 -4.57
C GLU A 218 0.42 3.61 -4.83
N ALA A 219 1.43 2.74 -4.84
CA ALA A 219 1.31 1.33 -5.22
C ALA A 219 0.25 0.56 -4.41
N LEU A 220 0.08 0.87 -3.12
CA LEU A 220 -0.93 0.20 -2.28
C LEU A 220 -2.37 0.61 -2.67
N ARG A 221 -2.58 1.85 -3.10
CA ARG A 221 -3.90 2.34 -3.54
C ARG A 221 -4.28 1.70 -4.87
N GLU A 222 -3.34 1.65 -5.81
CA GLU A 222 -3.52 1.02 -7.12
C GLU A 222 -3.87 -0.48 -6.97
N LEU A 223 -3.14 -1.21 -6.11
CA LEU A 223 -3.42 -2.62 -5.82
C LEU A 223 -4.81 -2.89 -5.23
N LEU A 224 -5.40 -1.89 -4.56
CA LEU A 224 -6.72 -1.98 -3.92
C LEU A 224 -7.87 -1.45 -4.80
N SER A 225 -7.55 -0.85 -5.95
CA SER A 225 -8.50 -0.34 -6.93
C SER A 225 -9.32 -1.49 -7.55
N PRO A 226 -10.66 -1.49 -7.41
CA PRO A 226 -11.46 -2.57 -7.99
C PRO A 226 -11.83 -2.30 -9.46
N ASP A 227 -11.69 -3.30 -10.33
CA ASP A 227 -12.09 -3.18 -11.76
C ASP A 227 -13.60 -3.31 -12.02
N SER A 228 -14.40 -3.49 -10.97
CA SER A 228 -15.84 -3.78 -11.10
C SER A 228 -16.70 -2.98 -10.12
N ILE A 229 -17.92 -2.63 -10.54
CA ILE A 229 -18.90 -1.93 -9.70
C ILE A 229 -19.15 -2.68 -8.38
N GLY A 230 -19.20 -4.01 -8.44
CA GLY A 230 -19.35 -4.84 -7.23
C GLY A 230 -18.17 -4.69 -6.27
N GLY A 231 -16.94 -4.66 -6.78
CA GLY A 231 -15.74 -4.39 -6.01
C GLY A 231 -15.74 -3.00 -5.38
N TRP A 232 -16.14 -1.97 -6.14
CA TRP A 232 -16.31 -0.61 -5.62
C TRP A 232 -17.35 -0.53 -4.50
N LEU A 233 -18.48 -1.22 -4.62
CA LEU A 233 -19.47 -1.27 -3.54
C LEU A 233 -18.91 -1.94 -2.28
N VAL A 234 -18.17 -3.04 -2.43
CA VAL A 234 -17.51 -3.71 -1.31
C VAL A 234 -16.48 -2.80 -0.66
N LEU A 235 -15.66 -2.12 -1.45
CA LEU A 235 -14.65 -1.17 -0.97
C LEU A 235 -15.30 0.00 -0.21
N LEU A 236 -16.20 0.74 -0.87
CA LEU A 236 -16.76 2.00 -0.35
C LEU A 236 -17.76 1.81 0.79
N VAL A 237 -18.51 0.70 0.82
CA VAL A 237 -19.59 0.48 1.81
C VAL A 237 -19.21 -0.57 2.85
N GLY A 238 -18.28 -1.47 2.53
CA GLY A 238 -17.80 -2.50 3.45
C GLY A 238 -16.44 -2.14 4.05
N VAL A 239 -15.40 -2.18 3.23
CA VAL A 239 -14.00 -2.15 3.67
C VAL A 239 -13.62 -0.80 4.29
N LEU A 240 -13.79 0.30 3.55
CA LEU A 240 -13.38 1.63 4.02
C LEU A 240 -14.12 2.07 5.30
N PRO A 241 -15.44 1.85 5.45
CA PRO A 241 -16.12 2.14 6.71
C PRO A 241 -15.62 1.31 7.89
N ILE A 242 -15.30 0.02 7.69
CA ILE A 242 -14.73 -0.83 8.75
C ILE A 242 -13.38 -0.27 9.22
N ILE A 243 -12.50 0.08 8.27
CA ILE A 243 -11.20 0.67 8.56
C ILE A 243 -11.37 1.98 9.33
N ALA A 244 -12.17 2.92 8.80
CA ALA A 244 -12.37 4.23 9.41
C ALA A 244 -12.94 4.11 10.84
N VAL A 245 -13.97 3.27 11.04
CA VAL A 245 -14.55 3.04 12.37
C VAL A 245 -13.51 2.47 13.33
N PHE A 246 -12.75 1.47 12.90
CA PHE A 246 -11.75 0.84 13.74
C PHE A 246 -10.63 1.81 14.12
N GLU A 247 -10.04 2.47 13.14
CA GLU A 247 -8.88 3.34 13.35
C GLU A 247 -9.26 4.54 14.21
N GLU A 248 -10.40 5.18 13.95
CA GLU A 248 -10.89 6.23 14.85
C GLU A 248 -11.19 5.69 16.25
N PHE A 249 -11.70 4.46 16.36
CA PHE A 249 -12.04 3.88 17.66
C PHE A 249 -10.77 3.63 18.48
N LEU A 250 -9.72 3.12 17.85
CA LEU A 250 -8.42 2.94 18.49
C LEU A 250 -7.74 4.28 18.78
N PHE A 251 -7.47 5.06 17.75
CA PHE A 251 -6.56 6.21 17.85
C PHE A 251 -7.22 7.44 18.49
N ARG A 252 -8.53 7.64 18.36
CA ARG A 252 -9.21 8.83 18.88
C ARG A 252 -10.01 8.50 20.12
N ALA A 253 -10.95 7.57 20.03
CA ALA A 253 -11.77 7.24 21.18
C ALA A 253 -10.96 6.53 22.29
N ALA A 254 -10.24 5.46 21.99
CA ALA A 254 -9.57 4.63 23.00
C ALA A 254 -8.24 5.21 23.51
N LEU A 255 -7.39 5.74 22.63
CA LEU A 255 -6.09 6.31 23.02
C LEU A 255 -6.16 7.76 23.51
N ILE A 256 -7.21 8.52 23.15
CA ILE A 256 -7.37 9.92 23.58
C ILE A 256 -8.57 10.07 24.52
N GLY A 257 -9.78 9.76 24.04
CA GLY A 257 -11.03 10.00 24.78
C GLY A 257 -11.08 9.30 26.13
N VAL A 258 -10.84 7.99 26.16
CA VAL A 258 -10.92 7.18 27.39
C VAL A 258 -9.90 7.61 28.44
N PRO A 259 -8.59 7.73 28.15
CA PRO A 259 -7.63 8.16 29.16
C PRO A 259 -7.82 9.62 29.59
N ALA A 260 -8.28 10.51 28.71
CA ALA A 260 -8.63 11.87 29.09
C ALA A 260 -9.82 11.88 30.07
N ALA A 261 -10.87 11.11 29.82
CA ALA A 261 -12.04 11.01 30.68
C ALA A 261 -11.76 10.27 32.01
N GLY A 262 -11.00 9.17 31.95
CA GLY A 262 -10.76 8.28 33.09
C GLY A 262 -9.65 8.73 34.03
N PHE A 263 -8.64 9.44 33.52
CA PHE A 263 -7.45 9.84 34.29
C PHE A 263 -7.19 11.35 34.29
N GLY A 264 -7.96 12.14 33.53
CA GLY A 264 -7.75 13.60 33.43
C GLY A 264 -6.46 13.99 32.70
N VAL A 265 -5.89 13.08 31.91
CA VAL A 265 -4.70 13.37 31.08
C VAL A 265 -5.10 14.36 29.99
N SER A 266 -4.20 15.30 29.68
CA SER A 266 -4.45 16.28 28.61
C SER A 266 -4.69 15.56 27.27
N PRO A 267 -5.85 15.77 26.61
CA PRO A 267 -6.14 15.12 25.34
C PRO A 267 -5.18 15.57 24.24
N TRP A 268 -4.61 16.77 24.32
CA TRP A 268 -3.61 17.26 23.35
C TRP A 268 -2.27 16.54 23.45
N LEU A 269 -1.86 16.13 24.66
CA LEU A 269 -0.65 15.30 24.81
C LEU A 269 -0.89 13.90 24.24
N LEU A 270 -2.09 13.35 24.48
CA LEU A 270 -2.51 12.07 23.91
C LEU A 270 -2.64 12.13 22.39
N ALA A 271 -3.08 13.27 21.83
CA ALA A 271 -3.12 13.50 20.39
C ALA A 271 -1.73 13.37 19.76
N ILE A 272 -0.69 13.96 20.37
CA ILE A 272 0.69 13.82 19.87
C ILE A 272 1.10 12.35 19.88
N GLY A 273 0.95 11.65 21.01
CA GLY A 273 1.35 10.25 21.13
C GLY A 273 0.58 9.32 20.18
N SER A 274 -0.74 9.53 20.07
CA SER A 274 -1.61 8.79 19.15
C SER A 274 -1.25 9.03 17.69
N SER A 275 -0.93 10.28 17.32
CA SER A 275 -0.54 10.63 15.94
C SER A 275 0.81 10.03 15.54
N VAL A 276 1.77 9.97 16.47
CA VAL A 276 3.03 9.27 16.25
C VAL A 276 2.79 7.77 16.07
N ALA A 277 1.97 7.15 16.92
CA ALA A 277 1.63 5.74 16.79
C ALA A 277 0.91 5.43 15.47
N PHE A 278 -0.01 6.31 15.06
CA PHE A 278 -0.70 6.24 13.78
C PHE A 278 0.29 6.32 12.62
N ALA A 279 1.18 7.32 12.61
CA ALA A 279 2.21 7.49 11.60
C ALA A 279 3.12 6.26 11.45
N VAL A 280 3.58 5.69 12.58
CA VAL A 280 4.44 4.49 12.58
C VAL A 280 3.68 3.27 12.04
N GLY A 281 2.38 3.16 12.30
CA GLY A 281 1.52 2.12 11.73
C GLY A 281 1.45 2.15 10.20
N HIS A 282 1.73 3.30 9.58
CA HIS A 282 1.70 3.55 8.14
C HIS A 282 3.09 3.67 7.51
N GLY A 283 4.11 3.04 8.10
CA GLY A 283 5.51 3.07 7.63
C GLY A 283 5.74 2.67 6.16
N MET A 284 4.78 2.00 5.51
CA MET A 284 4.83 1.63 4.08
C MET A 284 4.85 2.83 3.11
N GLN A 285 4.52 4.05 3.56
CA GLN A 285 4.38 5.23 2.68
C GLN A 285 5.67 6.05 2.51
N GLY A 286 6.83 5.54 2.94
CA GLY A 286 8.10 6.28 2.92
C GLY A 286 8.20 7.39 3.97
N SER A 287 9.38 8.02 4.08
CA SER A 287 9.66 8.99 5.17
C SER A 287 8.76 10.23 5.13
N VAL A 288 8.43 10.72 3.93
CA VAL A 288 7.54 11.87 3.73
C VAL A 288 6.10 11.48 4.03
N GLY A 289 5.64 10.33 3.52
CA GLY A 289 4.29 9.81 3.78
C GLY A 289 4.02 9.60 5.26
N VAL A 290 4.98 9.08 6.03
CA VAL A 290 4.85 8.95 7.50
C VAL A 290 4.61 10.31 8.18
N VAL A 291 5.30 11.37 7.74
CA VAL A 291 5.11 12.72 8.30
C VAL A 291 3.74 13.27 7.94
N VAL A 292 3.32 13.14 6.68
CA VAL A 292 2.01 13.60 6.21
C VAL A 292 0.88 12.86 6.93
N THR A 293 0.97 11.53 7.01
CA THR A 293 0.00 10.67 7.71
C THR A 293 -0.04 10.97 9.21
N GLY A 294 1.10 11.24 9.84
CA GLY A 294 1.15 11.71 11.22
C GLY A 294 0.48 13.07 11.42
N ALA A 295 0.68 14.01 10.49
CA ALA A 295 0.04 15.32 10.51
C ALA A 295 -1.48 15.21 10.32
N LEU A 296 -1.95 14.42 9.35
CA LEU A 296 -3.37 14.10 9.17
C LEU A 296 -3.95 13.44 10.43
N GLY A 297 -3.19 12.50 11.00
CA GLY A 297 -3.50 11.85 12.28
C GLY A 297 -3.78 12.86 13.40
N PHE A 298 -2.90 13.86 13.52
CA PHE A 298 -3.01 14.93 14.50
C PHE A 298 -4.19 15.86 14.23
N VAL A 299 -4.46 16.21 12.97
CA VAL A 299 -5.60 17.05 12.62
C VAL A 299 -6.91 16.34 12.94
N LEU A 300 -7.05 15.05 12.61
CA LEU A 300 -8.21 14.26 13.00
C LEU A 300 -8.34 14.17 14.53
N ALA A 301 -7.23 13.98 15.26
CA ALA A 301 -7.24 14.05 16.72
C ALA A 301 -7.70 15.42 17.24
N ALA A 302 -7.26 16.52 16.64
CA ALA A 302 -7.70 17.87 16.99
C ALA A 302 -9.21 18.06 16.73
N VAL A 303 -9.73 17.57 15.60
CA VAL A 303 -11.17 17.57 15.29
C VAL A 303 -11.95 16.77 16.33
N PHE A 304 -11.48 15.59 16.72
CA PHE A 304 -12.10 14.79 17.79
C PHE A 304 -12.13 15.55 19.12
N ILE A 305 -11.01 16.18 19.52
CA ILE A 305 -10.91 16.91 20.79
C ILE A 305 -11.83 18.12 20.82
N VAL A 306 -11.89 18.89 19.74
CA VAL A 306 -12.70 20.11 19.65
C VAL A 306 -14.19 19.78 19.57
N THR A 307 -14.56 18.73 18.83
CA THR A 307 -15.97 18.37 18.63
C THR A 307 -16.51 17.44 19.71
N GLY A 308 -15.64 16.70 20.39
CA GLY A 308 -16.03 15.62 21.31
C GLY A 308 -16.79 14.47 20.64
N SER A 309 -16.78 14.40 19.30
CA SER A 309 -17.63 13.50 18.53
C SER A 309 -16.81 12.47 17.76
N PHE A 310 -17.02 11.20 18.11
CA PHE A 310 -16.49 10.06 17.37
C PHE A 310 -17.00 10.01 15.93
N LEU A 311 -18.30 10.26 15.73
CA LEU A 311 -18.91 10.18 14.41
C LEU A 311 -18.35 11.23 13.45
N VAL A 312 -18.04 12.44 13.92
CA VAL A 312 -17.42 13.48 13.07
C VAL A 312 -16.12 12.96 12.46
N VAL A 313 -15.23 12.39 13.26
CA VAL A 313 -13.92 11.94 12.76
C VAL A 313 -14.02 10.66 11.94
N VAL A 314 -14.94 9.74 12.26
CA VAL A 314 -15.20 8.55 11.44
C VAL A 314 -15.66 8.95 10.03
N VAL A 315 -16.62 9.87 9.94
CA VAL A 315 -17.13 10.35 8.64
C VAL A 315 -16.06 11.12 7.89
N ALA A 316 -15.29 11.98 8.58
CA ALA A 316 -14.22 12.74 7.96
C ALA A 316 -13.14 11.83 7.38
N HIS A 317 -12.64 10.89 8.16
CA HIS A 317 -11.63 9.93 7.74
C HIS A 317 -12.15 9.03 6.60
N TYR A 318 -13.35 8.46 6.75
CA TYR A 318 -13.99 7.69 5.68
C TYR A 318 -14.03 8.46 4.36
N LEU A 319 -14.43 9.74 4.40
CA LEU A 319 -14.52 10.55 3.19
C LEU A 319 -13.17 10.89 2.58
N VAL A 320 -12.13 11.14 3.39
CA VAL A 320 -10.77 11.32 2.86
C VAL A 320 -10.38 10.09 2.04
N ASN A 321 -10.48 8.90 2.62
CA ASN A 321 -10.11 7.66 1.94
C ASN A 321 -10.99 7.40 0.71
N ALA A 322 -12.31 7.58 0.85
CA ALA A 322 -13.25 7.35 -0.25
C ALA A 322 -13.01 8.30 -1.43
N LEU A 323 -12.75 9.58 -1.17
CA LEU A 323 -12.46 10.57 -2.20
C LEU A 323 -11.11 10.30 -2.86
N GLU A 324 -10.09 9.91 -2.10
CA GLU A 324 -8.78 9.53 -2.63
C GLU A 324 -8.90 8.37 -3.62
N PHE A 325 -9.58 7.28 -3.25
CA PHE A 325 -9.84 6.17 -4.17
C PHE A 325 -10.69 6.61 -5.38
N VAL A 326 -11.83 7.25 -5.16
CA VAL A 326 -12.76 7.58 -6.26
C VAL A 326 -12.15 8.56 -7.25
N VAL A 327 -11.40 9.57 -6.81
CA VAL A 327 -10.84 10.59 -7.69
C VAL A 327 -9.64 10.07 -8.46
N HIS A 328 -8.69 9.42 -7.79
CA HIS A 328 -7.48 8.96 -8.47
C HIS A 328 -7.68 7.66 -9.23
N GLU A 329 -8.42 6.69 -8.68
CA GLU A 329 -8.59 5.37 -9.33
C GLU A 329 -9.88 5.27 -10.14
N GLY A 330 -10.95 5.92 -9.66
CA GLY A 330 -12.25 5.87 -10.34
C GLY A 330 -12.33 6.81 -11.54
N PHE A 331 -11.66 7.97 -11.47
CA PHE A 331 -11.68 9.00 -12.51
C PHE A 331 -10.31 9.24 -13.16
N GLU A 332 -9.24 8.54 -12.73
CA GLU A 332 -7.88 8.70 -13.27
C GLU A 332 -7.43 10.18 -13.26
N PHE A 333 -7.81 10.93 -12.23
CA PHE A 333 -7.58 12.38 -12.16
C PHE A 333 -6.35 12.71 -11.30
N GLU A 334 -5.36 13.36 -11.91
CA GLU A 334 -4.17 13.85 -11.20
C GLU A 334 -4.19 15.36 -10.94
N TRP A 335 -4.04 15.75 -9.67
CA TRP A 335 -4.05 17.16 -9.24
C TRP A 335 -2.83 17.96 -9.70
N ALA A 336 -1.66 17.32 -9.79
CA ALA A 336 -0.42 17.96 -10.24
C ALA A 336 -0.56 18.48 -11.69
N GLU A 337 -1.04 17.65 -12.60
CA GLU A 337 -1.30 18.05 -13.99
C GLU A 337 -2.32 19.19 -14.12
N ALA A 338 -3.30 19.24 -13.23
CA ALA A 338 -4.32 20.29 -13.23
C ALA A 338 -3.73 21.64 -12.79
N LEU A 339 -2.84 21.65 -11.80
CA LEU A 339 -2.17 22.85 -11.31
C LEU A 339 -1.10 23.36 -12.29
N GLU A 340 -0.36 22.48 -12.97
CA GLU A 340 0.59 22.87 -14.03
C GLU A 340 -0.11 23.51 -15.23
N ARG A 341 -1.28 23.00 -15.63
CA ARG A 341 -2.07 23.61 -16.70
C ARG A 341 -2.55 25.02 -16.37
N TYR A 342 -2.68 25.37 -15.09
CA TYR A 342 -3.05 26.72 -14.65
C TYR A 342 -1.86 27.65 -14.46
N SER A 343 -0.67 27.14 -14.08
CA SER A 343 0.53 27.98 -13.93
C SER A 343 1.11 28.45 -15.27
N HIS A 344 0.80 27.76 -16.38
CA HIS A 344 1.23 28.10 -17.74
C HIS A 344 0.24 28.99 -18.53
N ARG A 345 -0.84 29.50 -17.91
CA ARG A 345 -1.77 30.48 -18.52
C ARG A 345 -1.60 31.87 -17.92
#